data_AF-A0A923S3V3-F1
#
_entry.id   AF-A0A923S3V3-F1
#
_cell.length_a   1.000
_cell.length_b   1.000
_cell.length_c   1.000
_cell.angle_alpha   90.00
_cell.angle_beta   90.00
_cell.angle_gamma   90.00
#
_symmetry.space_group_name_H-M   'P 1'
#
loop_
_entity.id
_entity.type
_entity.pdbx_description
1 polymer ?
#
loop_
_entity_poly.entity_id
_entity_poly.type
_entity_poly.pdbx_seq_one_letter_code
_entity_poly.pdbx_strand_id
1 'polypeptide(L)'
;MAEASPVDAGLDASEAASRLDTVLHAAKREGVLPSDAVTGVQDARPWPVVLLTAIGAWLAVLPLMGVMGLLFADVLKNDAGLYIAGVLLLAAAMVILRSRDLPIFVEQLALPALLVGGGSLAAGLFRDLASQAAAALLCVIALGVAWLLPRAWLRTLLGAAACLLFMGMLIPEKIFSLNGGAMLSIWFALHYALAGWLVAMAFERRMRDARGARIGAYVESVAAGWLLFVVACLAWWSGMTFLVGGTFGSGFAAEIARELSPGRNSQAWLLRVVSVVCAVGAGVVLGRAWPTLRTPAAALVGAVVAALAFFMPALGGVLLATAWTAATQRWRLAAACALAAVWIVGAFYYQLQWPLGIKAGVLVAAAAVLGAVAWVASGRAAAVATRGTPALGRGAVFLGVGAVLTLAVANYAIREKETLIAEGARVFVRLAPVDPRSLMQGDYMRLNYSLPGGVEEFGEETISVRPYAVMKLDARGVAQPVRVVRTREPVGAGELLMQLTPKGGRWVLVSDAWFFTEGDGERWNAAKYGEFRVMPDGRALLVGLAGDDLRTIPEKP
;
A
#
# COMPACT_ATOMS: atom_id res chain seq x y z
N MET A 1 18.62 -14.27 3.70
CA MET A 1 19.54 -13.17 4.00
C MET A 1 20.76 -13.34 3.11
N ALA A 2 20.90 -12.49 2.11
CA ALA A 2 22.17 -12.23 1.45
C ALA A 2 22.26 -10.70 1.41
N GLU A 3 23.02 -10.12 2.33
CA GLU A 3 23.31 -8.69 2.33
C GLU A 3 23.96 -8.34 1.00
N ALA A 4 23.31 -7.47 0.23
CA ALA A 4 23.97 -6.76 -0.84
C ALA A 4 25.08 -5.93 -0.18
N SER A 5 26.33 -6.34 -0.40
CA SER A 5 27.49 -5.63 0.13
C SER A 5 27.49 -4.19 -0.40
N PRO A 6 27.81 -3.18 0.43
CA PRO A 6 27.86 -1.77 0.04
C PRO A 6 28.83 -1.46 -1.12
N VAL A 7 29.66 -2.43 -1.52
CA VAL A 7 30.58 -2.34 -2.66
C VAL A 7 29.85 -2.37 -4.01
N ASP A 8 28.78 -3.18 -4.15
CA ASP A 8 28.06 -3.33 -5.44
C ASP A 8 27.25 -2.08 -5.81
N ALA A 9 26.69 -1.38 -4.83
CA ALA A 9 25.98 -0.11 -5.06
C ALA A 9 26.92 1.06 -5.40
N GLY A 10 28.17 1.02 -4.92
CA GLY A 10 29.21 2.00 -5.26
C GLY A 10 29.72 1.84 -6.70
N LEU A 11 29.75 0.60 -7.20
CA LEU A 11 30.11 0.29 -8.59
C LEU A 11 29.07 0.80 -9.58
N ASP A 12 27.77 0.59 -9.33
CA ASP A 12 26.68 1.09 -10.19
C ASP A 12 26.63 2.63 -10.29
N ALA A 13 26.89 3.33 -9.18
CA ALA A 13 26.91 4.79 -9.16
C ALA A 13 28.13 5.37 -9.90
N SER A 14 29.30 4.73 -9.75
CA SER A 14 30.52 5.07 -10.49
C SER A 14 30.36 4.85 -12.00
N GLU A 15 29.73 3.74 -12.39
CA GLU A 15 29.48 3.42 -13.79
C GLU A 15 28.43 4.36 -14.42
N ALA A 16 27.38 4.71 -13.68
CA ALA A 16 26.39 5.70 -14.11
C ALA A 16 26.99 7.12 -14.25
N ALA A 17 27.87 7.53 -13.34
CA ALA A 17 28.60 8.80 -13.42
C ALA A 17 29.54 8.84 -14.63
N SER A 18 30.29 7.75 -14.87
CA SER A 18 31.14 7.55 -16.05
C SER A 18 30.35 7.64 -17.37
N ARG A 19 29.18 7.00 -17.43
CA ARG A 19 28.29 7.07 -18.61
C ARG A 19 27.74 8.48 -18.82
N LEU A 20 27.37 9.18 -17.74
CA LEU A 20 26.87 10.55 -17.84
C LEU A 20 27.95 11.52 -18.35
N ASP A 21 29.17 11.42 -17.83
CA ASP A 21 30.30 12.23 -18.30
C ASP A 21 30.61 11.96 -19.77
N THR A 22 30.57 10.69 -20.18
CA THR A 22 30.75 10.31 -21.59
C THR A 22 29.69 10.93 -22.49
N VAL A 23 28.41 10.91 -22.07
CA VAL A 23 27.30 11.53 -22.79
C VAL A 23 27.43 13.05 -22.81
N LEU A 24 27.85 13.67 -21.71
CA LEU A 24 28.02 15.11 -21.61
C LEU A 24 29.14 15.60 -22.53
N HIS A 25 30.27 14.88 -22.57
CA HIS A 25 31.37 15.15 -23.49
C HIS A 25 30.96 14.92 -24.95
N ALA A 26 30.18 13.87 -25.25
CA ALA A 26 29.65 13.66 -26.59
C ALA A 26 28.73 14.81 -27.03
N ALA A 27 27.78 15.20 -26.18
CA ALA A 27 26.85 16.30 -26.46
C ALA A 27 27.56 17.66 -26.61
N LYS A 28 28.65 17.90 -25.87
CA LYS A 28 29.52 19.08 -26.07
C LYS A 28 30.23 19.05 -27.43
N ARG A 29 30.81 17.90 -27.81
CA ARG A 29 31.49 17.76 -29.11
C ARG A 29 30.54 17.93 -30.29
N GLU A 30 29.29 17.47 -30.14
CA GLU A 30 28.25 17.60 -31.16
C GLU A 30 27.60 19.00 -31.18
N GLY A 31 28.03 19.92 -30.30
CA GLY A 31 27.48 21.28 -30.23
C GLY A 31 26.06 21.35 -29.66
N VAL A 32 25.55 20.25 -29.08
CA VAL A 32 24.24 20.18 -28.43
C VAL A 32 24.25 20.91 -27.09
N LEU A 33 25.40 20.90 -26.39
CA LEU A 33 25.61 21.62 -25.13
C LEU A 33 26.74 22.65 -25.26
N PRO A 34 26.63 23.80 -24.56
CA PRO A 34 27.73 24.75 -24.41
C PRO A 34 29.01 24.08 -23.88
N SER A 35 30.18 24.56 -24.32
CA SER A 35 31.47 23.99 -23.91
C SER A 35 31.70 24.05 -22.39
N ASP A 36 31.11 25.04 -21.72
CA ASP A 36 31.13 25.26 -20.27
C ASP A 36 30.03 24.49 -19.51
N ALA A 37 29.19 23.68 -20.18
CA ALA A 37 28.16 22.91 -19.51
C ALA A 37 28.79 21.93 -18.50
N VAL A 38 28.51 22.07 -17.21
CA VAL A 38 28.99 21.14 -16.17
C VAL A 38 27.81 20.31 -15.67
N THR A 39 28.05 19.06 -15.30
CA THR A 39 27.09 18.29 -14.51
C THR A 39 26.73 19.09 -13.26
N GLY A 40 25.43 19.34 -13.04
CA GLY A 40 24.97 20.01 -11.83
C GLY A 40 25.44 19.26 -10.58
N VAL A 41 25.59 19.98 -9.45
CA VAL A 41 25.96 19.40 -8.15
C VAL A 41 24.91 18.36 -7.76
N GLN A 42 25.15 17.10 -8.07
CA GLN A 42 24.44 15.98 -7.47
C GLN A 42 25.14 15.68 -6.15
N ASP A 43 24.40 15.68 -5.04
CA ASP A 43 24.90 15.19 -3.76
C ASP A 43 25.36 13.74 -3.98
N ALA A 44 26.68 13.51 -4.09
CA ALA A 44 27.29 12.21 -4.35
C ALA A 44 27.17 11.23 -3.17
N ARG A 45 26.29 11.51 -2.21
CA ARG A 45 26.15 10.74 -0.97
C ARG A 45 25.35 9.45 -1.25
N PRO A 46 25.79 8.29 -0.74
CA PRO A 46 25.02 7.05 -0.83
C PRO A 46 23.62 7.24 -0.23
N TRP A 47 22.59 6.73 -0.92
CA TRP A 47 21.20 6.85 -0.47
C TRP A 47 20.94 6.36 0.98
N PRO A 48 21.62 5.32 1.52
CA PRO A 48 21.40 4.91 2.90
C PRO A 48 21.85 5.99 3.90
N VAL A 49 22.94 6.69 3.60
CA VAL A 49 23.43 7.79 4.43
C VAL A 49 22.41 8.92 4.43
N VAL A 50 21.89 9.29 3.24
CA VAL A 50 20.82 10.30 3.11
C VAL A 50 19.58 9.89 3.91
N LEU A 51 19.18 8.62 3.85
CA LEU A 51 18.02 8.11 4.58
C LEU A 51 18.22 8.14 6.09
N LEU A 52 19.34 7.60 6.59
CA LEU A 52 19.68 7.61 8.02
C LEU A 52 19.76 9.03 8.56
N THR A 53 20.34 9.95 7.77
CA THR A 53 20.38 11.37 8.13
C THR A 53 18.98 11.99 8.18
N ALA A 54 18.13 11.71 7.20
CA ALA A 54 16.75 12.19 7.21
C ALA A 54 15.99 11.68 8.44
N ILE A 55 16.12 10.39 8.78
CA ILE A 55 15.50 9.81 9.98
C ILE A 55 16.01 10.49 11.25
N GLY A 56 17.33 10.71 11.36
CA GLY A 56 17.92 11.44 12.49
C GLY A 56 17.38 12.86 12.62
N ALA A 57 17.25 13.59 11.51
CA ALA A 57 16.64 14.90 11.48
C ALA A 57 15.17 14.86 11.94
N TRP A 58 14.37 13.92 11.45
CA TRP A 58 12.97 13.76 11.87
C TRP A 58 12.83 13.47 13.37
N LEU A 59 13.69 12.60 13.92
CA LEU A 59 13.73 12.34 15.36
C LEU A 59 14.13 13.57 16.17
N ALA A 60 15.00 14.43 15.63
CA ALA A 60 15.43 15.67 16.28
C ALA A 60 14.38 16.79 16.25
N VAL A 61 13.34 16.70 15.42
CA VAL A 61 12.26 17.70 15.37
C VAL A 61 11.53 17.77 16.71
N LEU A 62 11.17 16.63 17.31
CA LEU A 62 10.42 16.58 18.57
C LEU A 62 11.15 17.26 19.75
N PRO A 63 12.42 16.92 20.06
CA PRO A 63 13.14 17.61 21.12
C PRO A 63 13.40 19.08 20.77
N LEU A 64 13.65 19.43 19.51
CA LEU A 64 13.83 20.82 19.11
C LEU A 64 12.55 21.64 19.31
N MET A 65 11.37 21.07 18.98
CA MET A 65 10.08 21.68 19.29
C MET A 65 9.86 21.82 20.79
N GLY A 66 10.22 20.80 21.58
CA GLY A 66 10.15 20.85 23.04
C GLY A 66 11.02 21.96 23.63
N VAL A 67 12.27 22.06 23.20
CA VAL A 67 13.21 23.12 23.61
C VAL A 67 12.71 24.50 23.19
N MET A 68 12.22 24.64 21.96
CA MET A 68 11.62 25.90 21.47
C MET A 68 10.42 26.31 22.33
N GLY A 69 9.54 25.34 22.61
CA GLY A 69 8.37 25.53 23.48
C GLY A 69 8.71 25.93 24.90
N LEU A 70 9.82 25.42 25.45
CA LEU A 70 10.29 25.76 26.81
C LEU A 70 11.03 27.11 26.85
N LEU A 71 11.98 27.34 25.95
CA LEU A 71 12.82 28.54 25.94
C LEU A 71 12.06 29.80 25.55
N PHE A 72 11.09 29.66 24.64
CA PHE A 72 10.34 30.78 24.10
C PHE A 72 8.86 30.69 24.46
N ALA A 73 8.51 29.97 25.54
CA ALA A 73 7.12 29.76 25.95
C ALA A 73 6.30 31.06 25.96
N ASP A 74 6.84 32.11 26.54
CA ASP A 74 6.13 33.40 26.69
C ASP A 74 6.10 34.20 25.39
N VAL A 75 7.12 34.06 24.53
CA VAL A 75 7.12 34.65 23.19
C VAL A 75 6.13 33.92 22.30
N LEU A 76 6.10 32.59 22.33
CA LEU A 76 5.20 31.75 21.52
C LEU A 76 3.73 31.89 21.94
N LYS A 77 3.46 32.25 23.21
CA LYS A 77 2.12 32.61 23.68
C LYS A 77 1.63 33.95 23.13
N ASN A 78 2.53 34.87 22.76
CA ASN A 78 2.13 36.13 22.11
C ASN A 78 1.64 35.88 20.69
N ASP A 79 0.66 36.67 20.25
CA ASP A 79 0.02 36.53 18.93
C ASP A 79 1.03 36.57 17.78
N ALA A 80 2.08 37.38 17.88
CA ALA A 80 3.11 37.53 16.85
C ALA A 80 4.29 36.54 16.96
N GLY A 81 4.48 35.88 18.11
CA GLY A 81 5.71 35.15 18.40
C GLY A 81 5.91 33.91 17.53
N LEU A 82 4.82 33.18 17.22
CA LEU A 82 4.85 32.03 16.31
C LEU A 82 5.31 32.43 14.90
N TYR A 83 4.85 33.59 14.41
CA TYR A 83 5.24 34.10 13.11
C TYR A 83 6.69 34.53 13.08
N ILE A 84 7.13 35.31 14.07
CA ILE A 84 8.52 35.79 14.14
C ILE A 84 9.48 34.62 14.26
N ALA A 85 9.24 33.69 15.19
CA ALA A 85 10.06 32.49 15.35
C ALA A 85 10.05 31.63 14.07
N GLY A 86 8.88 31.42 13.49
CA GLY A 86 8.73 30.66 12.26
C GLY A 86 9.50 31.25 11.07
N VAL A 87 9.35 32.56 10.81
CA VAL A 87 10.07 33.26 9.74
C VAL A 87 11.59 33.24 9.99
N LEU A 88 12.04 33.53 11.21
CA LEU A 88 13.47 33.57 11.53
C LEU A 88 14.13 32.19 11.38
N LEU A 89 13.50 31.13 11.89
CA LEU A 89 13.99 29.76 11.75
C LEU A 89 13.99 29.30 10.30
N LEU A 90 12.93 29.60 9.55
CA LEU A 90 12.84 29.27 8.14
C LEU A 90 13.91 30.01 7.32
N ALA A 91 14.14 31.30 7.60
CA ALA A 91 15.19 32.10 6.98
C ALA A 91 16.58 31.56 7.30
N ALA A 92 16.86 31.24 8.57
CA ALA A 92 18.12 30.65 9.00
C ALA A 92 18.37 29.29 8.31
N ALA A 93 17.36 28.42 8.28
CA ALA A 93 17.43 27.14 7.59
C ALA A 93 17.72 27.32 6.09
N MET A 94 17.06 28.27 5.42
CA MET A 94 17.29 28.56 4.01
C MET A 94 18.70 29.10 3.75
N VAL A 95 19.21 30.01 4.59
CA VAL A 95 20.58 30.54 4.46
C VAL A 95 21.60 29.41 4.56
N ILE A 96 21.43 28.53 5.56
CA ILE A 96 22.30 27.37 5.75
C ILE A 96 22.19 26.47 4.51
N LEU A 97 21.00 26.00 4.15
CA LEU A 97 20.79 25.01 3.06
C LEU A 97 21.13 25.52 1.66
N ARG A 98 21.31 26.83 1.46
CA ARG A 98 21.83 27.42 0.21
C ARG A 98 23.35 27.37 0.11
N SER A 99 24.06 27.14 1.20
CA SER A 99 25.52 27.03 1.23
C SER A 99 25.97 25.72 0.57
N ARG A 100 27.05 25.78 -0.22
CA ARG A 100 27.54 24.65 -1.03
C ARG A 100 28.37 23.64 -0.23
N ASP A 101 29.13 24.13 0.75
CA ASP A 101 30.09 23.33 1.53
C ASP A 101 29.70 23.30 3.01
N LEU A 102 28.61 22.60 3.33
CA LEU A 102 28.17 22.44 4.72
C LEU A 102 28.77 21.18 5.34
N PRO A 103 29.35 21.28 6.56
CA PRO A 103 29.56 20.12 7.40
C PRO A 103 28.22 19.38 7.59
N ILE A 104 28.24 18.04 7.52
CA ILE A 104 27.04 17.20 7.58
C ILE A 104 26.16 17.55 8.79
N PHE A 105 26.78 17.79 9.95
CA PHE A 105 26.07 18.18 11.17
C PHE A 105 25.24 19.47 11.00
N VAL A 106 25.78 20.49 10.34
CA VAL A 106 25.10 21.78 10.14
C VAL A 106 23.92 21.63 9.18
N GLU A 107 24.08 20.81 8.15
CA GLU A 107 22.99 20.42 7.26
C GLU A 107 21.90 19.63 8.00
N GLN A 108 22.30 18.70 8.88
CA GLN A 108 21.38 17.94 9.71
C GLN A 108 20.62 18.79 10.72
N LEU A 109 21.17 19.92 11.17
CA LEU A 109 20.47 20.87 12.03
C LEU A 109 19.50 21.77 11.24
N ALA A 110 19.82 22.06 9.98
CA ALA A 110 19.00 22.92 9.15
C ALA A 110 17.68 22.28 8.71
N LEU A 111 17.61 20.95 8.59
CA LEU A 111 16.39 20.23 8.22
C LEU A 111 15.32 20.29 9.34
N PRO A 112 15.62 19.97 10.61
CA PRO A 112 14.71 20.22 11.72
C PRO A 112 14.36 21.70 11.84
N ALA A 113 15.31 22.62 11.66
CA ALA A 113 15.00 24.06 11.70
C ALA A 113 14.01 24.49 10.60
N LEU A 114 14.12 23.91 9.40
CA LEU A 114 13.16 24.11 8.31
C LEU A 114 11.76 23.60 8.69
N LEU A 115 11.69 22.39 9.26
CA LEU A 115 10.43 21.75 9.67
C LEU A 115 9.78 22.47 10.85
N VAL A 116 10.55 22.85 11.87
CA VAL A 116 10.07 23.61 13.03
C VAL A 116 9.65 25.02 12.60
N GLY A 117 10.45 25.71 11.79
CA GLY A 117 10.08 27.03 11.26
C GLY A 117 8.78 27.00 10.45
N GLY A 118 8.65 26.04 9.55
CA GLY A 118 7.41 25.80 8.81
C GLY A 118 6.23 25.40 9.71
N GLY A 119 6.48 24.56 10.72
CA GLY A 119 5.48 24.12 11.70
C GLY A 119 4.99 25.26 12.60
N SER A 120 5.88 26.16 13.04
CA SER A 120 5.51 27.36 13.81
C SER A 120 4.67 28.32 12.97
N LEU A 121 5.02 28.53 11.70
CA LEU A 121 4.18 29.30 10.77
C LEU A 121 2.82 28.64 10.58
N ALA A 122 2.79 27.32 10.42
CA ALA A 122 1.54 26.59 10.28
C ALA A 122 0.66 26.74 11.54
N ALA A 123 1.24 26.56 12.72
CA ALA A 123 0.52 26.72 13.99
C ALA A 123 -0.08 28.14 14.13
N GLY A 124 0.68 29.18 13.78
CA GLY A 124 0.16 30.56 13.77
C GLY A 124 -0.96 30.75 12.75
N LEU A 125 -0.74 30.34 11.49
CA LEU A 125 -1.70 30.53 10.40
C LEU A 125 -3.01 29.77 10.61
N PHE A 126 -2.96 28.52 11.08
CA PHE A 126 -4.17 27.74 11.38
C PHE A 126 -4.89 28.21 12.66
N ARG A 127 -4.21 28.96 13.54
CA ARG A 127 -4.85 29.62 14.69
C ARG A 127 -5.62 30.86 14.25
N ASP A 128 -5.05 31.67 13.37
CA ASP A 128 -5.56 33.02 13.07
C ASP A 128 -6.40 33.12 11.78
N LEU A 129 -6.24 32.18 10.85
CA LEU A 129 -6.96 32.14 9.58
C LEU A 129 -7.82 30.89 9.47
N ALA A 130 -8.84 30.95 8.61
CA ALA A 130 -9.55 29.74 8.18
C ALA A 130 -8.56 28.73 7.58
N SER A 131 -8.75 27.44 7.86
CA SER A 131 -7.83 26.35 7.47
C SER A 131 -7.51 26.33 5.99
N GLN A 132 -8.51 26.66 5.13
CA GLN A 132 -8.30 26.73 3.69
C GLN A 132 -7.35 27.87 3.29
N ALA A 133 -7.49 29.04 3.93
CA ALA A 133 -6.62 30.18 3.69
C ALA A 133 -5.22 29.96 4.27
N ALA A 134 -5.12 29.38 5.47
CA ALA A 134 -3.87 28.98 6.08
C ALA A 134 -3.11 27.97 5.20
N ALA A 135 -3.78 26.92 4.74
CA ALA A 135 -3.21 25.90 3.87
C ALA A 135 -2.78 26.48 2.51
N ALA A 136 -3.58 27.38 1.91
CA ALA A 136 -3.22 28.06 0.67
C ALA A 136 -1.95 28.92 0.84
N LEU A 137 -1.86 29.71 1.90
CA LEU A 137 -0.69 30.55 2.17
C LEU A 137 0.56 29.71 2.44
N LEU A 138 0.45 28.66 3.26
CA LEU A 138 1.54 27.71 3.50
C LEU A 138 1.97 26.99 2.23
N CYS A 139 1.04 26.64 1.33
CA CYS A 139 1.36 26.03 0.04
C CYS A 139 2.25 26.97 -0.80
N VAL A 140 1.88 28.25 -0.87
CA VAL A 140 2.68 29.29 -1.55
C VAL A 140 4.05 29.44 -0.89
N ILE A 141 4.12 29.46 0.44
CA ILE A 141 5.39 29.52 1.18
C ILE A 141 6.25 28.29 0.87
N ALA A 142 5.70 27.08 0.92
CA ALA A 142 6.42 25.83 0.64
C ALA A 142 7.00 25.80 -0.79
N LEU A 143 6.22 26.24 -1.78
CA LEU A 143 6.68 26.38 -3.17
C LEU A 143 7.76 27.46 -3.30
N GLY A 144 7.61 28.60 -2.62
CA GLY A 144 8.62 29.67 -2.59
C GLY A 144 9.94 29.21 -1.95
N VAL A 145 9.87 28.48 -0.84
CA VAL A 145 11.04 27.86 -0.19
C VAL A 145 11.71 26.84 -1.14
N ALA A 146 10.93 25.99 -1.82
CA ALA A 146 11.45 25.05 -2.80
C ALA A 146 12.17 25.76 -3.96
N TRP A 147 11.68 26.92 -4.39
CA TRP A 147 12.31 27.73 -5.44
C TRP A 147 13.69 28.26 -5.01
N LEU A 148 13.81 28.70 -3.76
CA LEU A 148 15.03 29.29 -3.20
C LEU A 148 16.12 28.25 -2.91
N LEU A 149 15.74 27.01 -2.63
CA LEU A 149 16.66 25.93 -2.30
C LEU A 149 17.25 25.30 -3.58
N PRO A 150 18.58 25.09 -3.66
CA PRO A 150 19.21 24.54 -4.86
C PRO A 150 19.09 23.01 -4.97
N ARG A 151 18.78 22.31 -3.88
CA ARG A 151 18.86 20.85 -3.77
C ARG A 151 17.58 20.15 -4.25
N ALA A 152 17.70 19.28 -5.25
CA ALA A 152 16.55 18.62 -5.90
C ALA A 152 15.75 17.72 -4.95
N TRP A 153 16.43 16.92 -4.11
CA TRP A 153 15.75 16.01 -3.18
C TRP A 153 14.87 16.74 -2.16
N LEU A 154 15.32 17.93 -1.70
CA LEU A 154 14.57 18.75 -0.77
C LEU A 154 13.37 19.42 -1.45
N ARG A 155 13.51 19.83 -2.72
CA ARG A 155 12.38 20.28 -3.54
C ARG A 155 11.32 19.20 -3.73
N THR A 156 11.74 17.94 -3.86
CA THR A 156 10.82 16.80 -3.92
C THR A 156 10.03 16.66 -2.61
N LEU A 157 10.69 16.73 -1.45
CA LEU A 157 9.97 16.69 -0.16
C LEU A 157 9.02 17.88 0.02
N LEU A 158 9.46 19.09 -0.32
CA LEU A 158 8.63 20.29 -0.29
C LEU A 158 7.48 20.23 -1.29
N GLY A 159 7.65 19.58 -2.44
CA GLY A 159 6.59 19.34 -3.40
C GLY A 159 5.52 18.38 -2.88
N ALA A 160 5.91 17.35 -2.12
CA ALA A 160 4.96 16.48 -1.41
C ALA A 160 4.21 17.26 -0.32
N ALA A 161 4.91 18.09 0.47
CA ALA A 161 4.29 18.96 1.48
C ALA A 161 3.34 19.99 0.86
N ALA A 162 3.72 20.60 -0.27
CA ALA A 162 2.87 21.52 -1.02
C ALA A 162 1.61 20.83 -1.56
N CYS A 163 1.71 19.57 -1.99
CA CYS A 163 0.54 18.78 -2.40
C CYS A 163 -0.42 18.54 -1.24
N LEU A 164 0.10 18.20 -0.05
CA LEU A 164 -0.71 18.04 1.16
C LEU A 164 -1.45 19.34 1.51
N LEU A 165 -0.75 20.48 1.49
CA LEU A 165 -1.32 21.80 1.77
C LEU A 165 -2.35 22.22 0.70
N PHE A 166 -2.08 21.92 -0.57
CA PHE A 166 -3.04 22.13 -1.65
C PHE A 166 -4.32 21.32 -1.46
N MET A 167 -4.21 20.06 -1.02
CA MET A 167 -5.38 19.27 -0.66
C MET A 167 -6.14 19.87 0.53
N GLY A 168 -5.42 20.37 1.55
CA GLY A 168 -6.02 21.07 2.69
C GLY A 168 -6.83 22.31 2.31
N MET A 169 -6.44 23.03 1.26
CA MET A 169 -7.23 24.14 0.69
C MET A 169 -8.54 23.66 0.07
N LEU A 170 -8.57 22.46 -0.52
CA LEU A 170 -9.71 21.93 -1.26
C LEU A 170 -10.72 21.18 -0.37
N ILE A 171 -10.30 20.72 0.81
CA ILE A 171 -11.14 19.95 1.73
C ILE A 171 -11.80 20.91 2.74
N PRO A 172 -13.14 21.03 2.77
CA PRO A 172 -13.83 21.86 3.75
C PRO A 172 -13.59 21.44 5.21
N GLU A 173 -13.47 22.41 6.13
CA GLU A 173 -13.21 22.16 7.57
C GLU A 173 -14.27 21.30 8.26
N LYS A 174 -15.55 21.46 7.89
CA LYS A 174 -16.70 20.79 8.54
C LYS A 174 -16.74 19.27 8.34
N ILE A 175 -15.80 18.73 7.59
CA ILE A 175 -15.74 17.33 7.14
C ILE A 175 -15.01 16.40 8.12
N PHE A 176 -14.23 16.91 9.07
CA PHE A 176 -13.68 16.09 10.16
C PHE A 176 -14.75 15.60 11.15
N SER A 177 -16.02 15.99 10.99
CA SER A 177 -17.14 15.26 11.56
C SER A 177 -17.34 13.95 10.80
N LEU A 178 -17.28 12.81 11.48
CA LEU A 178 -17.28 11.41 11.01
C LEU A 178 -18.49 11.04 10.11
N ASN A 179 -18.66 11.70 8.97
CA ASN A 179 -19.70 11.43 7.97
C ASN A 179 -19.05 11.04 6.64
N GLY A 180 -19.71 10.17 5.86
CA GLY A 180 -19.22 9.59 4.61
C GLY A 180 -18.84 10.58 3.47
N GLY A 181 -19.01 11.89 3.68
CA GLY A 181 -18.54 12.94 2.76
C GLY A 181 -17.02 13.15 2.77
N ALA A 182 -16.32 12.77 3.84
CA ALA A 182 -14.87 13.00 3.97
C ALA A 182 -14.03 12.26 2.94
N MET A 183 -14.28 10.96 2.77
CA MET A 183 -13.57 10.15 1.78
C MET A 183 -13.80 10.64 0.35
N LEU A 184 -14.99 11.16 0.05
CA LEU A 184 -15.31 11.71 -1.25
C LEU A 184 -14.54 13.01 -1.53
N SER A 185 -14.50 13.94 -0.58
CA SER A 185 -13.74 15.19 -0.72
C SER A 185 -12.24 14.94 -0.87
N ILE A 186 -11.69 13.97 -0.13
CA ILE A 186 -10.30 13.53 -0.28
C ILE A 186 -10.05 13.02 -1.70
N TRP A 187 -10.93 12.18 -2.23
CA TRP A 187 -10.80 11.66 -3.59
C TRP A 187 -10.80 12.78 -4.64
N PHE A 188 -11.70 13.77 -4.53
CA PHE A 188 -11.72 14.92 -5.43
C PHE A 188 -10.45 15.77 -5.31
N ALA A 189 -10.01 16.05 -4.08
CA ALA A 189 -8.77 16.79 -3.84
C ALA A 189 -7.55 16.10 -4.49
N LEU A 190 -7.48 14.76 -4.44
CA LEU A 190 -6.43 13.98 -5.11
C LEU A 190 -6.50 14.09 -6.63
N HIS A 191 -7.70 14.08 -7.23
CA HIS A 191 -7.86 14.21 -8.68
C HIS A 191 -7.60 15.65 -9.17
N TYR A 192 -7.95 16.66 -8.38
CA TYR A 192 -7.55 18.04 -8.65
C TYR A 192 -6.04 18.23 -8.51
N ALA A 193 -5.39 17.61 -7.52
CA ALA A 193 -3.95 17.62 -7.38
C ALA A 193 -3.26 16.91 -8.56
N LEU A 194 -3.80 15.79 -9.04
CA LEU A 194 -3.32 15.11 -10.25
C LEU A 194 -3.48 15.98 -11.50
N ALA A 195 -4.63 16.65 -11.65
CA ALA A 195 -4.87 17.57 -12.76
C ALA A 195 -3.88 18.75 -12.73
N GLY A 196 -3.64 19.34 -11.56
CA GLY A 196 -2.63 20.38 -11.36
C GLY A 196 -1.22 19.90 -11.72
N TRP A 197 -0.88 18.67 -11.35
CA TRP A 197 0.37 18.03 -11.76
C TRP A 197 0.48 17.88 -13.28
N LEU A 198 -0.57 17.40 -13.97
CA LEU A 198 -0.59 17.30 -15.43
C LEU A 198 -0.40 18.66 -16.12
N VAL A 199 -1.02 19.72 -15.58
CA VAL A 199 -0.83 21.09 -16.07
C VAL A 199 0.63 21.54 -15.88
N ALA A 200 1.23 21.27 -14.72
CA ALA A 200 2.64 21.57 -14.46
C ALA A 200 3.58 20.82 -15.44
N MET A 201 3.26 19.57 -15.78
CA MET A 201 4.03 18.80 -16.77
C MET A 201 3.84 19.27 -18.21
N ALA A 202 2.62 19.69 -18.57
CA ALA A 202 2.38 20.32 -19.87
C ALA A 202 3.13 21.65 -20.00
N PHE A 203 3.22 22.41 -18.90
CA PHE A 203 3.98 23.65 -18.81
C PHE A 203 5.49 23.41 -18.91
N GLU A 204 6.04 22.45 -18.17
CA GLU A 204 7.47 22.09 -18.22
C GLU A 204 7.90 21.68 -19.64
N ARG A 205 7.09 20.89 -20.35
CA ARG A 205 7.37 20.52 -21.75
C ARG A 205 7.49 21.72 -22.70
N ARG A 206 6.82 22.83 -22.41
CA ARG A 206 6.91 24.08 -23.21
C ARG A 206 8.15 24.91 -22.87
N MET A 207 8.80 24.67 -21.73
CA MET A 207 9.91 25.47 -21.20
C MET A 207 11.29 24.87 -21.44
N ARG A 208 11.46 24.09 -22.52
CA ARG A 208 12.73 23.38 -22.83
C ARG A 208 13.83 24.26 -23.42
N ASP A 209 13.55 25.54 -23.68
CA ASP A 209 14.56 26.49 -24.17
C ASP A 209 15.58 26.84 -23.08
N ALA A 210 16.76 27.30 -23.48
CA ALA A 210 17.86 27.64 -22.56
C ALA A 210 17.47 28.64 -21.46
N ARG A 211 16.53 29.56 -21.73
CA ARG A 211 15.99 30.52 -20.74
C ARG A 211 15.03 29.87 -19.72
N GLY A 212 14.38 28.77 -20.09
CA GLY A 212 13.40 28.05 -19.27
C GLY A 212 13.99 26.91 -18.44
N ALA A 213 15.22 26.48 -18.71
CA ALA A 213 15.86 25.33 -18.07
C ALA A 213 15.83 25.37 -16.52
N ARG A 214 16.05 26.54 -15.91
CA ARG A 214 15.99 26.70 -14.44
C ARG A 214 14.58 26.49 -13.89
N ILE A 215 13.57 27.01 -14.59
CA ILE A 215 12.16 26.84 -14.22
C ILE A 215 11.75 25.38 -14.44
N GLY A 216 12.15 24.77 -15.56
CA GLY A 216 11.91 23.37 -15.85
C GLY A 216 12.46 22.43 -14.76
N ALA A 217 13.71 22.61 -14.36
CA ALA A 217 14.34 21.81 -13.30
C ALA A 217 13.65 21.98 -11.93
N TYR A 218 13.19 23.19 -11.62
CA TYR A 218 12.39 23.45 -10.42
C TYR A 218 11.04 22.71 -10.48
N VAL A 219 10.28 22.92 -11.56
CA VAL A 219 8.96 22.30 -11.76
C VAL A 219 9.08 20.78 -11.73
N GLU A 220 10.07 20.21 -12.40
CA GLU A 220 10.30 18.76 -12.41
C GLU A 220 10.56 18.20 -11.01
N SER A 221 11.41 18.85 -10.22
CA SER A 221 11.77 18.38 -8.87
C SER A 221 10.58 18.43 -7.89
N VAL A 222 9.82 19.53 -7.93
CA VAL A 222 8.61 19.72 -7.09
C VAL A 222 7.50 18.77 -7.53
N ALA A 223 7.25 18.68 -8.84
CA ALA A 223 6.22 17.83 -9.40
C ALA A 223 6.48 16.34 -9.15
N ALA A 224 7.74 15.91 -9.06
CA ALA A 224 8.07 14.54 -8.68
C ALA A 224 7.52 14.19 -7.27
N GLY A 225 7.74 15.07 -6.30
CA GLY A 225 7.27 14.88 -4.93
C GLY A 225 5.75 14.98 -4.82
N TRP A 226 5.17 15.95 -5.52
CA TRP A 226 3.73 16.12 -5.65
C TRP A 226 3.05 14.85 -6.16
N LEU A 227 3.56 14.28 -7.26
CA LEU A 227 3.00 13.06 -7.82
C LEU A 227 3.13 11.86 -6.87
N LEU A 228 4.31 11.68 -6.26
CA LEU A 228 4.54 10.59 -5.30
C LEU A 228 3.54 10.65 -4.15
N PHE A 229 3.26 11.85 -3.64
CA PHE A 229 2.24 12.05 -2.61
C PHE A 229 0.84 11.69 -3.12
N VAL A 230 0.44 12.18 -4.30
CA VAL A 230 -0.86 11.86 -4.91
C VAL A 230 -1.06 10.35 -5.09
N VAL A 231 -0.09 9.63 -5.67
CA VAL A 231 -0.24 8.19 -5.93
C VAL A 231 -0.20 7.37 -4.64
N ALA A 232 0.59 7.78 -3.65
CA ALA A 232 0.59 7.16 -2.31
C ALA A 232 -0.78 7.33 -1.62
N CYS A 233 -1.35 8.53 -1.66
CA CYS A 233 -2.67 8.80 -1.10
C CYS A 233 -3.81 8.12 -1.87
N LEU A 234 -3.72 7.99 -3.20
CA LEU A 234 -4.69 7.22 -3.99
C LEU A 234 -4.61 5.72 -3.66
N ALA A 235 -3.40 5.17 -3.47
CA ALA A 235 -3.22 3.79 -3.01
C ALA A 235 -3.79 3.60 -1.61
N TRP A 236 -3.48 4.50 -0.67
CA TRP A 236 -4.07 4.50 0.68
C TRP A 236 -5.60 4.57 0.66
N TRP A 237 -6.16 5.51 -0.10
CA TRP A 237 -7.61 5.70 -0.23
C TRP A 237 -8.31 4.46 -0.81
N SER A 238 -7.62 3.67 -1.65
CA SER A 238 -8.17 2.43 -2.20
C SER A 238 -8.33 1.30 -1.19
N GLY A 239 -7.73 1.42 0.00
CA GLY A 239 -7.73 0.42 1.06
C GLY A 239 -6.45 -0.42 1.11
N MET A 240 -6.42 -1.42 1.99
CA MET A 240 -5.29 -2.34 2.14
C MET A 240 -5.19 -3.30 0.95
N THR A 241 -3.98 -3.69 0.58
CA THR A 241 -3.75 -4.76 -0.41
C THR A 241 -3.59 -6.15 0.25
N PHE A 242 -3.89 -7.21 -0.50
CA PHE A 242 -3.89 -8.62 -0.07
C PHE A 242 -2.63 -9.07 0.71
N LEU A 243 -1.47 -8.49 0.42
CA LEU A 243 -0.19 -8.86 1.04
C LEU A 243 0.05 -8.25 2.44
N VAL A 244 -0.62 -7.14 2.76
CA VAL A 244 -0.38 -6.43 4.03
C VAL A 244 -1.28 -6.99 5.14
N GLY A 245 -2.54 -7.30 4.84
CA GLY A 245 -3.49 -7.85 5.82
C GLY A 245 -3.11 -9.22 6.38
N GLY A 246 -2.42 -10.06 5.59
CA GLY A 246 -1.92 -11.36 6.06
C GLY A 246 -0.70 -11.28 6.98
N THR A 247 0.07 -10.19 6.90
CA THR A 247 1.36 -10.03 7.62
C THR A 247 1.19 -9.34 8.98
N PHE A 248 0.21 -8.45 9.13
CA PHE A 248 -0.01 -7.64 10.35
C PHE A 248 -1.13 -8.16 11.29
N GLY A 249 -1.64 -9.37 11.06
CA GLY A 249 -2.64 -10.01 11.93
C GLY A 249 -4.06 -9.47 11.75
N SER A 250 -5.06 -10.33 11.98
CA SER A 250 -6.46 -10.04 11.71
C SER A 250 -7.08 -8.96 12.60
N GLY A 251 -6.50 -8.64 13.77
CA GLY A 251 -7.01 -7.63 14.70
C GLY A 251 -6.76 -6.20 14.20
N PHE A 252 -5.48 -5.83 14.05
CA PHE A 252 -5.08 -4.49 13.58
C PHE A 252 -5.56 -4.19 12.15
N ALA A 253 -5.48 -5.20 11.27
CA ALA A 253 -5.95 -5.06 9.90
C ALA A 253 -7.48 -4.90 9.81
N ALA A 254 -8.26 -5.57 10.66
CA ALA A 254 -9.72 -5.45 10.63
C ALA A 254 -10.22 -4.12 11.19
N GLU A 255 -9.57 -3.56 12.22
CA GLU A 255 -9.87 -2.24 12.78
C GLU A 255 -9.68 -1.16 11.69
N ILE A 256 -8.50 -1.17 11.05
CA ILE A 256 -8.14 -0.26 9.96
C ILE A 256 -9.06 -0.44 8.75
N ALA A 257 -9.39 -1.67 8.36
CA ALA A 257 -10.30 -1.94 7.25
C ALA A 257 -11.72 -1.38 7.48
N ARG A 258 -12.21 -1.46 8.73
CA ARG A 258 -13.57 -1.05 9.10
C ARG A 258 -13.70 0.46 9.18
N GLU A 259 -12.64 1.15 9.63
CA GLU A 259 -12.54 2.61 9.66
C GLU A 259 -12.35 3.22 8.25
N LEU A 260 -11.78 2.44 7.32
CA LEU A 260 -11.41 2.89 5.97
C LEU A 260 -12.41 2.53 4.87
N SER A 261 -13.44 1.71 5.12
CA SER A 261 -14.39 1.32 4.08
C SER A 261 -15.32 2.49 3.74
N PRO A 262 -15.28 3.04 2.51
CA PRO A 262 -16.18 4.11 2.11
C PRO A 262 -17.63 3.63 2.19
N GLY A 263 -18.46 4.33 2.98
CA GLY A 263 -19.90 4.11 3.01
C GLY A 263 -20.51 4.26 1.62
N ARG A 264 -21.55 3.46 1.34
CA ARG A 264 -22.33 3.46 0.09
C ARG A 264 -22.80 4.88 -0.25
N ASN A 265 -22.14 5.52 -1.22
CA ASN A 265 -22.50 6.86 -1.69
C ASN A 265 -23.12 6.80 -3.10
N SER A 266 -24.22 7.54 -3.27
CA SER A 266 -24.93 7.78 -4.54
C SER A 266 -24.06 8.42 -5.63
N GLN A 267 -22.93 9.02 -5.26
CA GLN A 267 -21.93 9.58 -6.19
C GLN A 267 -20.95 8.54 -6.74
N ALA A 268 -21.10 7.26 -6.41
CA ALA A 268 -20.22 6.19 -6.88
C ALA A 268 -20.09 6.16 -8.42
N TRP A 269 -21.15 6.50 -9.16
CA TRP A 269 -21.10 6.52 -10.63
C TRP A 269 -20.08 7.53 -11.19
N LEU A 270 -20.06 8.75 -10.65
CA LEU A 270 -19.14 9.80 -11.12
C LEU A 270 -17.68 9.38 -10.95
N LEU A 271 -17.35 8.78 -9.80
CA LEU A 271 -15.99 8.28 -9.51
C LEU A 271 -15.54 7.22 -10.54
N ARG A 272 -16.45 6.31 -10.91
CA ARG A 272 -16.18 5.28 -11.92
C ARG A 272 -15.97 5.89 -13.30
N VAL A 273 -16.82 6.84 -13.69
CA VAL A 273 -16.71 7.53 -14.99
C VAL A 273 -15.38 8.27 -15.09
N VAL A 274 -14.99 9.04 -14.08
CA VAL A 274 -13.70 9.76 -14.08
C VAL A 274 -12.53 8.76 -14.17
N SER A 275 -12.58 7.66 -13.42
CA SER A 275 -11.55 6.62 -13.49
C SER A 275 -11.42 6.02 -14.90
N VAL A 276 -12.54 5.69 -15.56
CA VAL A 276 -12.55 5.21 -16.95
C VAL A 276 -11.98 6.25 -17.90
N VAL A 277 -12.39 7.52 -17.77
CA VAL A 277 -11.88 8.63 -18.60
C VAL A 277 -10.37 8.79 -18.44
N CYS A 278 -9.84 8.74 -17.22
CA CYS A 278 -8.41 8.78 -16.98
C CYS A 278 -7.68 7.57 -17.58
N ALA A 279 -8.24 6.36 -17.49
CA ALA A 279 -7.67 5.15 -18.08
C ALA A 279 -7.65 5.21 -19.63
N VAL A 280 -8.72 5.69 -20.25
CA VAL A 280 -8.75 5.96 -21.70
C VAL A 280 -7.73 7.02 -22.08
N GLY A 281 -7.63 8.10 -21.30
CA GLY A 281 -6.60 9.12 -21.44
C GLY A 281 -5.18 8.56 -21.38
N ALA A 282 -4.92 7.58 -20.50
CA ALA A 282 -3.65 6.87 -20.41
C ALA A 282 -3.32 6.14 -21.72
N GLY A 283 -4.28 5.41 -22.29
CA GLY A 283 -4.14 4.75 -23.59
C GLY A 283 -3.85 5.73 -24.72
N VAL A 284 -4.51 6.89 -24.72
CA VAL A 284 -4.27 7.97 -25.69
C VAL A 284 -2.86 8.57 -25.56
N VAL A 285 -2.38 8.81 -24.34
CA VAL A 285 -1.01 9.31 -24.09
C VAL A 285 0.03 8.31 -24.60
N LEU A 286 -0.14 7.04 -24.28
CA LEU A 286 0.74 5.96 -24.74
C LEU A 286 0.73 5.80 -26.26
N GLY A 287 -0.44 5.80 -26.89
CA GLY A 287 -0.57 5.71 -28.35
C GLY A 287 0.01 6.92 -29.09
N ARG A 288 0.02 8.11 -28.46
CA ARG A 288 0.72 9.28 -29.01
C ARG A 288 2.24 9.15 -28.88
N ALA A 289 2.74 8.67 -27.74
CA ALA A 289 4.17 8.50 -27.49
C ALA A 289 4.79 7.38 -28.32
N TRP A 290 4.08 6.26 -28.49
CA TRP A 290 4.57 5.06 -29.15
C TRP A 290 3.61 4.60 -30.25
N PRO A 291 3.92 4.90 -31.54
CA PRO A 291 3.09 4.49 -32.68
C PRO A 291 2.85 2.98 -32.76
N THR A 292 3.76 2.16 -32.22
CA THR A 292 3.63 0.70 -32.12
C THR A 292 2.44 0.25 -31.28
N LEU A 293 1.91 1.10 -30.39
CA LEU A 293 0.72 0.83 -29.60
C LEU A 293 -0.59 1.18 -30.32
N ARG A 294 -0.54 1.68 -31.56
CA ARG A 294 -1.74 1.98 -32.38
C ARG A 294 -2.26 0.75 -33.10
N THR A 295 -2.41 -0.35 -32.39
CA THR A 295 -2.88 -1.63 -32.92
C THR A 295 -4.20 -2.03 -32.28
N PRO A 296 -5.05 -2.82 -32.96
CA PRO A 296 -6.30 -3.29 -32.37
C PRO A 296 -6.07 -4.13 -31.11
N ALA A 297 -4.96 -4.88 -31.05
CA ALA A 297 -4.57 -5.64 -29.87
C ALA A 297 -4.27 -4.74 -28.67
N ALA A 298 -3.49 -3.67 -28.86
CA ALA A 298 -3.22 -2.70 -27.80
C ALA A 298 -4.48 -1.92 -27.40
N ALA A 299 -5.37 -1.61 -28.35
CA ALA A 299 -6.66 -1.00 -28.05
C ALA A 299 -7.54 -1.91 -27.18
N LEU A 300 -7.55 -3.23 -27.45
CA LEU A 300 -8.26 -4.21 -26.63
C LEU A 300 -7.67 -4.32 -25.21
N VAL A 301 -6.33 -4.32 -25.06
CA VAL A 301 -5.68 -4.23 -23.75
C VAL A 301 -6.12 -2.95 -23.02
N GLY A 302 -6.12 -1.82 -23.71
CA GLY A 302 -6.60 -0.54 -23.16
C GLY A 302 -8.07 -0.60 -22.73
N ALA A 303 -8.94 -1.28 -23.49
CA ALA A 303 -10.34 -1.47 -23.16
C ALA A 303 -10.52 -2.33 -21.89
N VAL A 304 -9.76 -3.42 -21.74
CA VAL A 304 -9.77 -4.24 -20.52
C VAL A 304 -9.31 -3.42 -19.31
N VAL A 305 -8.23 -2.65 -19.45
CA VAL A 305 -7.71 -1.79 -18.37
C VAL A 305 -8.73 -0.70 -17.99
N ALA A 306 -9.41 -0.09 -18.98
CA ALA A 306 -10.48 0.86 -18.74
C ALA A 306 -11.69 0.21 -18.06
N ALA A 307 -12.04 -1.02 -18.42
CA ALA A 307 -13.08 -1.79 -17.74
C ALA A 307 -12.72 -2.09 -16.28
N LEU A 308 -11.46 -2.42 -15.98
CA LEU A 308 -11.00 -2.57 -14.59
C LEU A 308 -11.08 -1.25 -13.82
N ALA A 309 -10.73 -0.12 -14.46
CA ALA A 309 -10.83 1.21 -13.86
C ALA A 309 -12.27 1.60 -13.48
N PHE A 310 -13.28 1.04 -14.16
CA PHE A 310 -14.68 1.20 -13.75
C PHE A 310 -14.97 0.61 -12.37
N PHE A 311 -14.36 -0.52 -12.01
CA PHE A 311 -14.57 -1.15 -10.71
C PHE A 311 -13.73 -0.51 -9.60
N MET A 312 -12.64 0.17 -9.98
CA MET A 312 -11.61 0.68 -9.07
C MET A 312 -11.41 2.19 -9.29
N PRO A 313 -12.14 3.07 -8.57
CA PRO A 313 -12.15 4.50 -8.87
C PRO A 313 -10.81 5.24 -8.73
N ALA A 314 -9.86 4.71 -7.96
CA ALA A 314 -8.51 5.29 -7.84
C ALA A 314 -7.58 4.86 -8.99
N LEU A 315 -7.91 3.79 -9.71
CA LEU A 315 -7.00 3.16 -10.67
C LEU A 315 -6.76 4.05 -11.89
N GLY A 316 -7.80 4.68 -12.42
CA GLY A 316 -7.72 5.50 -13.64
C GLY A 316 -6.70 6.63 -13.55
N GLY A 317 -6.71 7.39 -12.46
CA GLY A 317 -5.77 8.48 -12.23
C GLY A 317 -4.31 8.00 -12.16
N VAL A 318 -4.06 6.88 -11.47
CA VAL A 318 -2.73 6.28 -11.37
C VAL A 318 -2.25 5.73 -12.72
N LEU A 319 -3.13 5.13 -13.52
CA LEU A 319 -2.81 4.69 -14.88
C LEU A 319 -2.42 5.86 -15.78
N LEU A 320 -3.15 6.99 -15.71
CA LEU A 320 -2.82 8.20 -16.45
C LEU A 320 -1.46 8.77 -16.04
N ALA A 321 -1.16 8.81 -14.75
CA ALA A 321 0.16 9.19 -14.23
C ALA A 321 1.28 8.25 -14.71
N THR A 322 1.03 6.94 -14.68
CA THR A 322 1.96 5.91 -15.17
C THR A 322 2.24 6.09 -16.66
N ALA A 323 1.19 6.25 -17.47
CA ALA A 323 1.30 6.50 -18.91
C ALA A 323 2.08 7.77 -19.21
N TRP A 324 1.79 8.87 -18.50
CA TRP A 324 2.49 10.13 -18.70
C TRP A 324 3.97 10.04 -18.35
N THR A 325 4.30 9.49 -17.18
CA THR A 325 5.68 9.36 -16.71
C THR A 325 6.49 8.38 -17.56
N ALA A 326 5.89 7.29 -18.03
CA ALA A 326 6.53 6.35 -18.97
C ALA A 326 6.75 7.00 -20.35
N ALA A 327 5.76 7.73 -20.87
CA ALA A 327 5.88 8.47 -22.12
C ALA A 327 6.98 9.56 -22.06
N THR A 328 7.25 10.14 -20.88
CA THR A 328 8.36 11.07 -20.67
C THR A 328 9.64 10.42 -20.16
N GLN A 329 9.76 9.09 -20.19
CA GLN A 329 10.96 8.34 -19.77
C GLN A 329 11.38 8.54 -18.30
N ARG A 330 10.44 8.94 -17.42
CA ARG A 330 10.68 9.09 -15.98
C ARG A 330 10.44 7.76 -15.26
N TRP A 331 11.27 6.77 -15.57
CA TRP A 331 11.05 5.37 -15.19
C TRP A 331 10.91 5.11 -13.68
N ARG A 332 11.63 5.88 -12.83
CA ARG A 332 11.51 5.77 -11.37
C ARG A 332 10.11 6.18 -10.88
N LEU A 333 9.56 7.26 -11.43
CA LEU A 333 8.20 7.70 -11.12
C LEU A 333 7.16 6.76 -11.74
N ALA A 334 7.40 6.29 -12.96
CA ALA A 334 6.53 5.32 -13.62
C ALA A 334 6.45 4.02 -12.81
N ALA A 335 7.58 3.54 -12.25
CA ALA A 335 7.61 2.37 -11.38
C ALA A 335 6.82 2.60 -10.07
N ALA A 336 6.95 3.78 -9.44
CA ALA A 336 6.16 4.13 -8.26
C ALA A 336 4.65 4.18 -8.56
N CYS A 337 4.25 4.75 -9.70
CA CYS A 337 2.86 4.77 -10.14
C CYS A 337 2.35 3.35 -10.47
N ALA A 338 3.16 2.52 -11.13
CA ALA A 338 2.81 1.14 -11.42
C ALA A 338 2.64 0.31 -10.14
N LEU A 339 3.50 0.52 -9.13
CA LEU A 339 3.37 -0.11 -7.81
C LEU A 339 2.06 0.32 -7.13
N ALA A 340 1.70 1.60 -7.19
CA ALA A 340 0.42 2.09 -6.70
C ALA A 340 -0.77 1.48 -7.46
N ALA A 341 -0.66 1.27 -8.78
CA ALA A 341 -1.70 0.59 -9.57
C ALA A 341 -1.88 -0.87 -9.13
N VAL A 342 -0.78 -1.60 -8.91
CA VAL A 342 -0.81 -2.98 -8.38
C VAL A 342 -1.42 -3.02 -6.98
N TRP A 343 -1.09 -2.04 -6.13
CA TRP A 343 -1.72 -1.90 -4.82
C TRP A 343 -3.24 -1.74 -4.93
N ILE A 344 -3.71 -0.83 -5.77
CA ILE A 344 -5.15 -0.54 -5.98
C ILE A 344 -5.88 -1.78 -6.52
N VAL A 345 -5.27 -2.53 -7.44
CA VAL A 345 -5.81 -3.79 -7.94
C VAL A 345 -5.91 -4.82 -6.81
N GLY A 346 -4.90 -4.92 -5.95
CA GLY A 346 -4.94 -5.81 -4.78
C GLY A 346 -5.97 -5.40 -3.74
N ALA A 347 -6.22 -4.10 -3.58
CA ALA A 347 -7.23 -3.57 -2.67
C ALA A 347 -8.68 -3.87 -3.12
N PHE A 348 -8.89 -4.17 -4.41
CA PHE A 348 -10.21 -4.58 -4.93
C PHE A 348 -10.80 -5.79 -4.18
N TYR A 349 -9.95 -6.67 -3.65
CA TYR A 349 -10.37 -7.80 -2.82
C TYR A 349 -11.20 -7.35 -1.60
N TYR A 350 -10.76 -6.30 -0.89
CA TYR A 350 -11.39 -5.82 0.34
C TYR A 350 -12.55 -4.85 0.13
N GLN A 351 -12.90 -4.51 -1.11
CA GLN A 351 -14.02 -3.61 -1.39
C GLN A 351 -15.38 -4.29 -1.13
N LEU A 352 -16.03 -3.94 -0.02
CA LEU A 352 -17.28 -4.59 0.45
C LEU A 352 -18.50 -4.32 -0.46
N GLN A 353 -18.40 -3.34 -1.36
CA GLN A 353 -19.48 -2.96 -2.28
C GLN A 353 -19.74 -3.96 -3.41
N TRP A 354 -18.83 -4.92 -3.65
CA TRP A 354 -18.94 -5.91 -4.71
C TRP A 354 -18.93 -7.33 -4.13
N PRO A 355 -19.88 -8.20 -4.53
CA PRO A 355 -19.85 -9.64 -4.23
C PRO A 355 -18.55 -10.30 -4.70
N LEU A 356 -18.11 -11.34 -3.99
CA LEU A 356 -16.87 -12.04 -4.33
C LEU A 356 -16.93 -12.69 -5.72
N GLY A 357 -18.10 -13.21 -6.10
CA GLY A 357 -18.33 -13.78 -7.44
C GLY A 357 -18.12 -12.77 -8.56
N ILE A 358 -18.60 -11.53 -8.40
CA ILE A 358 -18.38 -10.45 -9.39
C ILE A 358 -16.90 -10.11 -9.49
N LYS A 359 -16.21 -9.97 -8.35
CA LYS A 359 -14.77 -9.69 -8.33
C LYS A 359 -13.98 -10.76 -9.08
N ALA A 360 -14.24 -12.03 -8.79
CA ALA A 360 -13.60 -13.16 -9.45
C ALA A 360 -13.90 -13.19 -10.95
N GLY A 361 -15.17 -13.04 -11.34
CA GLY A 361 -15.59 -13.04 -12.74
C GLY A 361 -14.93 -11.92 -13.55
N VAL A 362 -14.85 -10.70 -13.02
CA VAL A 362 -14.19 -9.56 -13.68
C VAL A 362 -12.69 -9.84 -13.89
N LEU A 363 -12.01 -10.35 -12.87
CA LEU A 363 -10.57 -10.65 -12.95
C LEU A 363 -10.28 -11.81 -13.91
N VAL A 364 -11.08 -12.88 -13.89
CA VAL A 364 -10.94 -14.02 -14.81
C VAL A 364 -11.22 -13.58 -16.25
N ALA A 365 -12.26 -12.80 -16.49
CA ALA A 365 -12.58 -12.28 -17.83
C ALA A 365 -11.45 -11.37 -18.35
N ALA A 366 -10.94 -10.47 -17.51
CA ALA A 366 -9.80 -9.62 -17.86
C ALA A 366 -8.56 -10.46 -18.19
N ALA A 367 -8.22 -11.44 -17.34
CA ALA A 367 -7.09 -12.33 -17.55
C ALA A 367 -7.23 -13.17 -18.83
N ALA A 368 -8.42 -13.70 -19.12
CA ALA A 368 -8.70 -14.48 -20.32
C ALA A 368 -8.51 -13.63 -21.59
N VAL A 369 -9.04 -12.40 -21.62
CA VAL A 369 -8.88 -11.50 -22.76
C VAL A 369 -7.42 -11.10 -22.94
N LEU A 370 -6.73 -10.68 -21.88
CA LEU A 370 -5.31 -10.32 -21.95
C LEU A 370 -4.43 -11.51 -22.36
N GLY A 371 -4.73 -12.70 -21.85
CA GLY A 371 -4.06 -13.95 -22.21
C GLY A 371 -4.26 -14.31 -23.68
N ALA A 372 -5.49 -14.20 -24.19
CA ALA A 372 -5.78 -14.41 -25.62
C ALA A 372 -5.05 -13.41 -26.52
N VAL A 373 -5.01 -12.13 -26.14
CA VAL A 373 -4.23 -11.11 -26.86
C VAL A 373 -2.74 -11.45 -26.86
N ALA A 374 -2.18 -11.82 -25.71
CA ALA A 374 -0.79 -12.22 -25.58
C ALA A 374 -0.45 -13.47 -26.40
N TRP A 375 -1.34 -14.47 -26.42
CA TRP A 375 -1.19 -15.70 -27.19
C TRP A 375 -1.17 -15.44 -28.70
N VAL A 376 -2.09 -14.60 -29.19
CA VAL A 376 -2.12 -14.21 -30.61
C VAL A 376 -0.88 -13.38 -30.98
N ALA A 377 -0.43 -12.51 -30.08
CA ALA A 377 0.78 -11.70 -30.29
C ALA A 377 2.06 -12.56 -30.29
N SER A 378 2.16 -13.54 -29.38
CA SER A 378 3.31 -14.44 -29.30
C SER A 378 3.39 -15.40 -30.49
N GLY A 379 2.26 -15.90 -30.99
CA GLY A 379 2.21 -16.70 -32.23
C GLY A 379 2.72 -15.93 -33.46
N ARG A 380 2.45 -14.63 -33.54
CA ARG A 380 3.00 -13.74 -34.58
C ARG A 380 4.49 -13.44 -34.38
N ALA A 381 4.92 -13.24 -33.14
CA ALA A 381 6.33 -13.01 -32.81
C ALA A 381 7.20 -14.24 -33.07
N ALA A 382 6.70 -15.45 -32.75
CA ALA A 382 7.37 -16.72 -33.03
C ALA A 382 7.50 -16.99 -34.53
N ALA A 383 6.52 -16.56 -35.34
CA ALA A 383 6.61 -16.64 -36.80
C ALA A 383 7.65 -15.67 -37.40
N VAL A 384 8.00 -14.58 -36.72
CA VAL A 384 9.02 -13.60 -37.12
C VAL A 384 10.39 -13.91 -36.52
N ALA A 385 10.44 -14.56 -35.36
CA ALA A 385 11.65 -14.92 -34.62
C ALA A 385 12.33 -16.19 -35.15
N THR A 386 12.55 -16.30 -36.45
CA THR A 386 13.57 -17.21 -36.99
C THR A 386 14.93 -16.52 -36.93
N ARG A 387 15.57 -16.52 -35.75
CA ARG A 387 17.03 -16.53 -35.50
C ARG A 387 17.33 -16.02 -34.09
N GLY A 388 17.83 -16.93 -33.26
CA GLY A 388 18.41 -16.64 -31.95
C GLY A 388 17.88 -17.58 -30.88
N THR A 389 18.77 -18.37 -30.27
CA THR A 389 18.49 -19.06 -29.02
C THR A 389 18.31 -17.99 -27.94
N PRO A 390 17.14 -17.88 -27.28
CA PRO A 390 16.97 -16.92 -26.20
C PRO A 390 17.88 -17.35 -25.05
N ALA A 391 18.90 -16.55 -24.75
CA ALA A 391 19.65 -16.71 -23.51
C ALA A 391 18.69 -16.41 -22.35
N LEU A 392 18.54 -17.35 -21.42
CA LEU A 392 17.73 -17.15 -20.23
C LEU A 392 18.35 -16.00 -19.41
N GLY A 393 17.76 -14.80 -19.50
CA GLY A 393 18.22 -13.67 -18.71
C GLY A 393 18.07 -13.95 -17.21
N ARG A 394 18.92 -13.33 -16.38
CA ARG A 394 18.87 -13.47 -14.92
C ARG A 394 17.45 -13.30 -14.35
N GLY A 395 16.64 -12.41 -14.93
CA GLY A 395 15.23 -12.21 -14.55
C GLY A 395 14.32 -13.44 -14.75
N ALA A 396 14.53 -14.23 -15.81
CA ALA A 396 13.77 -15.45 -16.05
C ALA A 396 14.14 -16.55 -15.03
N VAL A 397 15.42 -16.62 -14.64
CA VAL A 397 15.89 -17.52 -13.58
C VAL A 397 15.25 -17.14 -12.24
N PHE A 398 15.27 -15.86 -11.87
CA PHE A 398 14.64 -15.40 -10.61
C PHE A 398 13.13 -15.65 -10.61
N LEU A 399 12.44 -15.44 -11.73
CA LEU A 399 11.02 -15.72 -11.85
C LEU A 399 10.71 -17.21 -11.74
N GLY A 400 11.53 -18.07 -12.37
CA GLY A 400 11.42 -19.53 -12.27
C GLY A 400 11.67 -20.03 -10.84
N VAL A 401 12.74 -19.55 -10.19
CA VAL A 401 13.04 -19.88 -8.79
C VAL A 401 11.91 -19.41 -7.86
N GLY A 402 11.40 -18.19 -8.07
CA GLY A 402 10.27 -17.67 -7.31
C GLY A 402 9.03 -18.55 -7.45
N ALA A 403 8.69 -18.95 -8.68
CA ALA A 403 7.56 -19.84 -8.94
C ALA A 403 7.74 -21.22 -8.26
N VAL A 404 8.93 -21.82 -8.35
CA VAL A 404 9.24 -23.10 -7.70
C VAL A 404 9.14 -22.99 -6.19
N LEU A 405 9.68 -21.93 -5.58
CA LEU A 405 9.59 -21.71 -4.13
C LEU A 405 8.14 -21.52 -3.68
N THR A 406 7.35 -20.71 -4.39
CA THR A 406 5.92 -20.54 -4.09
C THR A 406 5.17 -21.87 -4.16
N LEU A 407 5.41 -22.67 -5.21
CA LEU A 407 4.81 -23.99 -5.35
C LEU A 407 5.26 -24.93 -4.23
N ALA A 408 6.55 -24.94 -3.86
CA ALA A 408 7.07 -25.78 -2.80
C ALA A 408 6.42 -25.46 -1.45
N VAL A 409 6.33 -24.18 -1.08
CA VAL A 409 5.69 -23.73 0.17
C VAL A 409 4.20 -24.10 0.18
N ALA A 410 3.49 -23.84 -0.91
CA ALA A 410 2.07 -24.18 -1.02
C ALA A 410 1.83 -25.70 -0.92
N ASN A 411 2.61 -26.50 -1.64
CA ASN A 411 2.48 -27.97 -1.61
C ASN A 411 2.87 -28.57 -0.27
N TYR A 412 3.86 -28.01 0.43
CA TYR A 412 4.20 -28.42 1.78
C TYR A 412 3.03 -28.19 2.75
N ALA A 413 2.41 -27.01 2.70
CA ALA A 413 1.24 -26.70 3.52
C ALA A 413 0.05 -27.61 3.19
N ILE A 414 -0.20 -27.92 1.92
CA ILE A 414 -1.23 -28.88 1.49
C ILE A 414 -0.94 -30.25 2.08
N ARG A 415 0.30 -30.75 1.94
CA ARG A 415 0.69 -32.07 2.45
C ARG A 415 0.46 -32.19 3.96
N GLU A 416 0.80 -31.16 4.73
CA GLU A 416 0.58 -31.15 6.18
C GLU A 416 -0.91 -31.27 6.54
N LYS A 417 -1.79 -30.56 5.81
CA LYS A 417 -3.24 -30.63 6.03
C LYS A 417 -3.83 -31.97 5.60
N GLU A 418 -3.41 -32.50 4.46
CA GLU A 418 -3.84 -33.83 3.97
C GLU A 418 -3.44 -34.94 4.95
N THR A 419 -2.21 -34.93 5.48
CA THR A 419 -1.79 -35.88 6.52
C THR A 419 -2.68 -35.79 7.75
N LEU A 420 -3.00 -34.57 8.20
CA LEU A 420 -3.86 -34.37 9.36
C LEU A 420 -5.31 -34.83 9.11
N ILE A 421 -5.83 -34.70 7.87
CA ILE A 421 -7.15 -35.22 7.50
C ILE A 421 -7.17 -36.75 7.49
N ALA A 422 -6.10 -37.38 7.00
CA ALA A 422 -5.98 -38.82 6.84
C ALA A 422 -5.70 -39.56 8.17
N GLU A 423 -4.81 -39.02 9.00
CA GLU A 423 -4.32 -39.67 10.22
C GLU A 423 -4.97 -39.15 11.50
N GLY A 424 -5.62 -37.98 11.45
CA GLY A 424 -6.24 -37.36 12.62
C GLY A 424 -7.48 -38.11 13.10
N ALA A 425 -7.65 -38.21 14.42
CA ALA A 425 -8.84 -38.78 15.03
C ALA A 425 -10.07 -37.91 14.73
N ARG A 426 -11.17 -38.55 14.31
CA ARG A 426 -12.46 -37.88 14.07
C ARG A 426 -13.15 -37.54 15.39
N VAL A 427 -13.40 -36.25 15.60
CA VAL A 427 -13.96 -35.73 16.86
C VAL A 427 -15.05 -34.71 16.57
N PHE A 428 -16.17 -34.77 17.29
CA PHE A 428 -17.24 -33.77 17.20
C PHE A 428 -17.19 -32.81 18.38
N VAL A 429 -17.30 -31.51 18.13
CA VAL A 429 -17.36 -30.49 19.17
C VAL A 429 -18.66 -29.72 19.03
N ARG A 430 -19.43 -29.60 20.12
CA ARG A 430 -20.72 -28.87 20.11
C ARG A 430 -20.50 -27.38 19.83
N LEU A 431 -21.34 -26.83 18.95
CA LEU A 431 -21.39 -25.41 18.66
C LEU A 431 -22.21 -24.68 19.76
N ALA A 432 -21.73 -23.52 20.17
CA ALA A 432 -22.43 -22.61 21.08
C ALA A 432 -23.23 -21.55 20.28
N PRO A 433 -24.36 -21.02 20.81
CA PRO A 433 -25.18 -20.05 20.09
C PRO A 433 -24.40 -18.78 19.74
N VAL A 434 -24.40 -18.41 18.46
CA VAL A 434 -23.90 -17.13 17.94
C VAL A 434 -24.77 -16.74 16.75
N ASP A 435 -25.06 -15.44 16.60
CA ASP A 435 -25.75 -14.94 15.42
C ASP A 435 -24.92 -15.26 14.15
N PRO A 436 -25.44 -16.13 13.26
CA PRO A 436 -24.60 -16.77 12.26
C PRO A 436 -24.23 -15.87 11.07
N ARG A 437 -24.76 -14.64 10.95
CA ARG A 437 -24.68 -13.86 9.71
C ARG A 437 -23.79 -12.62 9.81
N SER A 438 -22.81 -12.52 8.92
CA SER A 438 -22.19 -11.25 8.54
C SER A 438 -22.37 -11.07 7.04
N LEU A 439 -23.38 -10.28 6.68
CA LEU A 439 -23.75 -9.94 5.29
C LEU A 439 -22.62 -9.28 4.48
N MET A 440 -21.52 -8.86 5.12
CA MET A 440 -20.54 -7.96 4.51
C MET A 440 -19.27 -8.65 3.99
N GLN A 441 -18.90 -9.85 4.48
CA GLN A 441 -17.65 -10.52 4.09
C GLN A 441 -17.86 -11.72 3.15
N GLY A 442 -19.08 -11.87 2.63
CA GLY A 442 -19.56 -13.07 1.95
C GLY A 442 -20.42 -13.92 2.89
N ASP A 443 -20.99 -14.99 2.35
CA ASP A 443 -21.78 -15.95 3.12
C ASP A 443 -20.84 -16.90 3.87
N TYR A 444 -20.77 -16.72 5.20
CA TYR A 444 -20.09 -17.61 6.11
C TYR A 444 -20.88 -17.71 7.40
N MET A 445 -20.74 -18.84 8.10
CA MET A 445 -21.38 -19.06 9.39
C MET A 445 -20.36 -18.81 10.48
N ARG A 446 -20.66 -17.88 11.41
CA ARG A 446 -19.86 -17.70 12.62
C ARG A 446 -19.98 -18.95 13.49
N LEU A 447 -18.85 -19.48 13.90
CA LEU A 447 -18.75 -20.62 14.79
C LEU A 447 -18.32 -20.15 16.17
N ASN A 448 -18.95 -20.75 17.18
CA ASN A 448 -18.47 -20.70 18.54
C ASN A 448 -18.54 -22.10 19.09
N TYR A 449 -17.63 -22.46 19.99
CA TYR A 449 -17.55 -23.80 20.54
C TYR A 449 -17.73 -23.76 22.04
N SER A 450 -18.28 -24.83 22.59
CA SER A 450 -18.28 -25.04 24.03
C SER A 450 -16.85 -25.33 24.51
N LEU A 451 -16.14 -24.27 24.90
CA LEU A 451 -14.81 -24.34 25.50
C LEU A 451 -14.90 -24.50 27.04
N PRO A 452 -13.81 -24.97 27.71
CA PRO A 452 -13.77 -25.03 29.17
C PRO A 452 -13.90 -23.62 29.78
N GLY A 453 -14.45 -23.53 31.01
CA GLY A 453 -14.41 -22.28 31.76
C GLY A 453 -12.98 -21.85 32.09
N GLY A 454 -12.72 -20.55 32.22
CA GLY A 454 -11.39 -20.00 32.57
C GLY A 454 -10.45 -19.77 31.38
N VAL A 455 -10.88 -20.02 30.14
CA VAL A 455 -10.10 -19.68 28.92
C VAL A 455 -9.76 -18.19 28.84
N GLU A 456 -10.67 -17.33 29.33
CA GLU A 456 -10.54 -15.87 29.32
C GLU A 456 -9.42 -15.37 30.26
N GLU A 457 -9.01 -16.17 31.25
CA GLU A 457 -7.92 -15.84 32.17
C GLU A 457 -6.54 -15.95 31.51
N PHE A 458 -6.46 -16.59 30.34
CA PHE A 458 -5.26 -16.64 29.52
C PHE A 458 -5.23 -15.41 28.60
N GLY A 459 -4.71 -14.29 29.09
CA GLY A 459 -4.60 -13.05 28.30
C GLY A 459 -3.82 -13.21 26.98
N GLU A 460 -4.26 -12.52 25.92
CA GLU A 460 -3.63 -12.56 24.58
C GLU A 460 -2.25 -11.87 24.52
N GLU A 461 -1.97 -10.94 25.43
CA GLU A 461 -0.94 -9.90 25.21
C GLU A 461 0.53 -10.37 25.34
N THR A 462 0.83 -11.61 25.74
CA THR A 462 2.26 -11.98 25.96
C THR A 462 2.63 -13.45 25.79
N ILE A 463 1.83 -14.31 25.14
CA ILE A 463 2.17 -15.75 25.09
C ILE A 463 2.62 -16.16 23.67
N SER A 464 3.93 -16.36 23.49
CA SER A 464 4.48 -17.03 22.28
C SER A 464 4.05 -18.50 22.17
N VAL A 465 3.51 -19.06 23.25
CA VAL A 465 3.06 -20.45 23.39
C VAL A 465 1.53 -20.50 23.37
N ARG A 466 0.96 -21.22 22.41
CA ARG A 466 -0.48 -21.42 22.31
C ARG A 466 -0.97 -22.42 23.38
N PRO A 467 -2.00 -22.09 24.17
CA PRO A 467 -2.57 -23.01 25.15
C PRO A 467 -3.34 -24.15 24.46
N TYR A 468 -3.63 -25.21 25.22
CA TYR A 468 -4.37 -26.38 24.76
C TYR A 468 -5.64 -26.56 25.59
N ALA A 469 -6.75 -26.86 24.94
CA ALA A 469 -7.96 -27.35 25.59
C ALA A 469 -7.85 -28.88 25.75
N VAL A 470 -8.02 -29.36 26.98
CA VAL A 470 -8.18 -30.78 27.27
C VAL A 470 -9.65 -31.12 27.13
N MET A 471 -9.94 -32.14 26.32
CA MET A 471 -11.30 -32.58 26.03
C MET A 471 -11.43 -34.07 26.31
N LYS A 472 -12.57 -34.50 26.85
CA LYS A 472 -12.88 -35.90 27.07
C LYS A 472 -13.89 -36.39 26.04
N LEU A 473 -13.60 -37.49 25.37
CA LEU A 473 -14.50 -38.09 24.39
C LEU A 473 -15.61 -38.90 25.08
N ASP A 474 -16.85 -38.70 24.66
CA ASP A 474 -17.96 -39.58 24.98
C ASP A 474 -18.02 -40.81 24.04
N ALA A 475 -18.90 -41.76 24.34
CA ALA A 475 -19.07 -42.98 23.54
C ALA A 475 -19.57 -42.73 22.10
N ARG A 476 -20.05 -41.52 21.79
CA ARG A 476 -20.52 -41.11 20.45
C ARG A 476 -19.45 -40.30 19.69
N GLY A 477 -18.27 -40.11 20.27
CA GLY A 477 -17.19 -39.31 19.68
C GLY A 477 -17.35 -37.80 19.85
N VAL A 478 -18.21 -37.36 20.78
CA VAL A 478 -18.38 -35.94 21.11
C VAL A 478 -17.39 -35.55 22.21
N ALA A 479 -16.55 -34.56 21.92
CA ALA A 479 -15.59 -33.99 22.85
C ALA A 479 -16.25 -32.99 23.80
N GLN A 480 -16.14 -33.27 25.10
CA GLN A 480 -16.61 -32.39 26.17
C GLN A 480 -15.43 -31.64 26.80
N PRO A 481 -15.53 -30.32 26.99
CA PRO A 481 -14.45 -29.53 27.57
C PRO A 481 -14.21 -29.90 29.04
N VAL A 482 -12.94 -30.07 29.42
CA VAL A 482 -12.54 -30.39 30.80
C VAL A 482 -11.77 -29.24 31.44
N ARG A 483 -10.65 -28.83 30.84
CA ARG A 483 -9.73 -27.81 31.37
C ARG A 483 -8.87 -27.20 30.26
N VAL A 484 -8.21 -26.08 30.55
CA VAL A 484 -7.19 -25.47 29.66
C VAL A 484 -5.81 -25.59 30.31
N VAL A 485 -4.81 -25.98 29.53
CA VAL A 485 -3.42 -26.13 29.95
C VAL A 485 -2.50 -25.26 29.08
N ARG A 486 -1.41 -24.72 29.66
CA ARG A 486 -0.47 -23.86 28.92
C ARG A 486 0.51 -24.65 28.04
N THR A 487 0.79 -25.88 28.43
CA THR A 487 1.76 -26.73 27.75
C THR A 487 1.17 -28.10 27.48
N ARG A 488 1.85 -28.89 26.65
CA ARG A 488 1.39 -30.21 26.25
C ARG A 488 1.60 -31.20 27.38
N GLU A 489 0.60 -31.32 28.25
CA GLU A 489 0.59 -32.27 29.36
C GLU A 489 0.11 -33.66 28.91
N PRO A 490 0.58 -34.75 29.53
CA PRO A 490 0.02 -36.08 29.30
C PRO A 490 -1.48 -36.09 29.63
N VAL A 491 -2.29 -36.56 28.70
CA VAL A 491 -3.74 -36.67 28.85
C VAL A 491 -4.14 -38.03 29.41
N GLY A 492 -5.20 -38.06 30.22
CA GLY A 492 -5.74 -39.29 30.78
C GLY A 492 -6.39 -40.20 29.74
N ALA A 493 -6.79 -41.42 30.13
CA ALA A 493 -7.47 -42.35 29.22
C ALA A 493 -8.81 -41.75 28.70
N GLY A 494 -8.95 -41.64 27.38
CA GLY A 494 -10.12 -41.04 26.72
C GLY A 494 -10.11 -39.50 26.68
N GLU A 495 -9.03 -38.85 27.12
CA GLU A 495 -8.79 -37.42 26.95
C GLU A 495 -7.92 -37.15 25.70
N LEU A 496 -8.10 -35.96 25.10
CA LEU A 496 -7.31 -35.45 23.98
C LEU A 496 -6.99 -33.97 24.17
N LEU A 497 -5.95 -33.52 23.50
CA LEU A 497 -5.57 -32.11 23.44
C LEU A 497 -6.06 -31.49 22.14
N MET A 498 -6.49 -30.24 22.21
CA MET A 498 -6.68 -29.39 21.03
C MET A 498 -6.04 -28.03 21.25
N GLN A 499 -5.12 -27.66 20.36
CA GLN A 499 -4.43 -26.38 20.43
C GLN A 499 -5.40 -25.24 20.12
N LEU A 500 -5.39 -24.21 20.98
CA LEU A 500 -6.21 -23.02 20.82
C LEU A 500 -5.49 -22.00 19.93
N THR A 501 -6.27 -21.25 19.16
CA THR A 501 -5.77 -20.18 18.28
C THR A 501 -6.35 -18.84 18.72
N PRO A 502 -5.52 -17.79 18.85
CA PRO A 502 -6.02 -16.46 19.22
C PRO A 502 -6.72 -15.83 18.01
N LYS A 503 -7.93 -15.30 18.21
CA LYS A 503 -8.72 -14.67 17.16
C LYS A 503 -9.65 -13.60 17.73
N GLY A 504 -9.31 -12.34 17.46
CA GLY A 504 -10.16 -11.18 17.77
C GLY A 504 -10.41 -10.99 19.27
N GLY A 505 -9.38 -11.10 20.11
CA GLY A 505 -9.52 -10.91 21.56
C GLY A 505 -9.91 -12.18 22.33
N ARG A 506 -10.01 -13.33 21.67
CA ARG A 506 -10.53 -14.58 22.25
C ARG A 506 -9.78 -15.80 21.72
N TRP A 507 -9.69 -16.84 22.54
CA TRP A 507 -9.20 -18.15 22.12
C TRP A 507 -10.32 -18.97 21.48
N VAL A 508 -10.03 -19.56 20.32
CA VAL A 508 -10.98 -20.41 19.58
C VAL A 508 -10.34 -21.74 19.18
N LEU A 509 -11.17 -22.76 18.91
CA LEU A 509 -10.72 -24.03 18.34
C LEU A 509 -10.57 -23.89 16.83
N VAL A 510 -9.33 -23.86 16.34
CA VAL A 510 -8.97 -23.83 14.90
C VAL A 510 -9.47 -22.59 14.14
N SER A 511 -10.79 -22.38 14.03
CA SER A 511 -11.44 -21.28 13.30
C SER A 511 -12.75 -20.88 13.98
N ASP A 512 -13.09 -19.59 13.98
CA ASP A 512 -14.39 -19.05 14.43
C ASP A 512 -15.41 -18.90 13.29
N ALA A 513 -15.14 -19.48 12.12
CA ALA A 513 -15.94 -19.31 10.91
C ALA A 513 -15.90 -20.56 10.01
N TRP A 514 -17.03 -20.85 9.38
CA TRP A 514 -17.19 -21.81 8.28
C TRP A 514 -17.57 -21.07 7.00
N PHE A 515 -16.75 -21.18 5.96
CA PHE A 515 -16.98 -20.53 4.67
C PHE A 515 -17.67 -21.48 3.71
N PHE A 516 -18.66 -21.00 2.96
CA PHE A 516 -19.39 -21.77 1.96
C PHE A 516 -19.75 -20.89 0.76
N THR A 517 -20.24 -21.52 -0.31
CA THR A 517 -20.69 -20.81 -1.51
C THR A 517 -21.83 -19.85 -1.17
N GLU A 518 -21.78 -18.64 -1.74
CA GLU A 518 -22.85 -17.65 -1.59
C GLU A 518 -24.21 -18.23 -2.02
N GLY A 519 -25.22 -18.10 -1.17
CA GLY A 519 -26.56 -18.68 -1.34
C GLY A 519 -26.81 -19.98 -0.57
N ASP A 520 -25.77 -20.68 -0.08
CA ASP A 520 -25.94 -21.97 0.61
C ASP A 520 -26.19 -21.85 2.13
N GLY A 521 -26.37 -20.63 2.66
CA GLY A 521 -26.38 -20.39 4.10
C GLY A 521 -27.48 -21.12 4.87
N GLU A 522 -28.66 -21.30 4.28
CA GLU A 522 -29.76 -22.01 4.95
C GLU A 522 -29.43 -23.47 5.24
N ARG A 523 -28.63 -24.13 4.38
CA ARG A 523 -28.20 -25.52 4.57
C ARG A 523 -27.37 -25.68 5.84
N TRP A 524 -26.49 -24.74 6.11
CA TRP A 524 -25.56 -24.81 7.24
C TRP A 524 -26.18 -24.39 8.58
N ASN A 525 -27.35 -23.73 8.58
CA ASN A 525 -28.07 -23.38 9.81
C ASN A 525 -28.48 -24.60 10.66
N ALA A 526 -28.58 -25.79 10.06
CA ALA A 526 -28.87 -27.03 10.76
C ALA A 526 -27.67 -27.58 11.57
N ALA A 527 -26.48 -26.99 11.43
CA ALA A 527 -25.27 -27.44 12.11
C ALA A 527 -25.35 -27.24 13.64
N LYS A 528 -24.99 -28.30 14.37
CA LYS A 528 -24.95 -28.34 15.85
C LYS A 528 -23.58 -28.74 16.37
N TYR A 529 -22.76 -29.37 15.52
CA TYR A 529 -21.41 -29.80 15.85
C TYR A 529 -20.44 -29.40 14.76
N GLY A 530 -19.21 -29.03 15.14
CA GLY A 530 -18.06 -29.01 14.24
C GLY A 530 -17.40 -30.37 14.19
N GLU A 531 -17.10 -30.87 13.00
CA GLU A 531 -16.32 -32.10 12.80
C GLU A 531 -14.84 -31.75 12.67
N PHE A 532 -14.03 -32.32 13.55
CA PHE A 532 -12.59 -32.11 13.62
C PHE A 532 -11.80 -33.38 13.28
N ARG A 533 -10.59 -33.16 12.78
CA ARG A 533 -9.51 -34.14 12.75
C ARG A 533 -8.42 -33.68 13.71
N VAL A 534 -8.10 -34.49 14.70
CA VAL A 534 -7.19 -34.13 15.79
C VAL A 534 -6.01 -35.11 15.84
N MET A 535 -4.79 -34.58 15.77
CA MET A 535 -3.56 -35.35 15.90
C MET A 535 -3.19 -35.55 17.38
N PRO A 536 -2.35 -36.56 17.70
CA PRO A 536 -1.85 -36.77 19.07
C PRO A 536 -1.07 -35.58 19.65
N ASP A 537 -0.61 -34.66 18.79
CA ASP A 537 0.04 -33.40 19.17
C ASP A 537 -0.89 -32.24 19.47
N GLY A 538 -2.20 -32.47 19.37
CA GLY A 538 -3.22 -31.47 19.60
C GLY A 538 -3.41 -30.51 18.44
N ARG A 539 -2.70 -30.66 17.32
CA ARG A 539 -3.08 -29.98 16.08
C ARG A 539 -4.44 -30.52 15.65
N ALA A 540 -5.35 -29.60 15.36
CA ALA A 540 -6.69 -29.91 14.92
C ALA A 540 -7.03 -29.16 13.62
N LEU A 541 -7.93 -29.74 12.84
CA LEU A 541 -8.52 -29.11 11.66
C LEU A 541 -10.02 -29.35 11.66
N LEU A 542 -10.78 -28.28 11.46
CA LEU A 542 -12.20 -28.36 11.19
C LEU A 542 -12.39 -28.81 9.73
N VAL A 543 -13.01 -29.97 9.53
CA VAL A 543 -13.21 -30.59 8.20
C VAL A 543 -14.66 -30.60 7.76
N GLY A 544 -15.60 -30.27 8.64
CA GLY A 544 -17.02 -30.25 8.31
C GLY A 544 -17.90 -29.76 9.46
N LEU A 545 -19.20 -29.67 9.19
CA LEU A 545 -20.24 -29.41 10.17
C LEU A 545 -21.26 -30.55 10.17
N ALA A 546 -21.80 -30.87 11.33
CA ALA A 546 -22.75 -31.97 11.49
C ALA A 546 -24.03 -31.52 12.21
N GLY A 547 -25.15 -32.15 11.85
CA GLY A 547 -26.45 -31.95 12.48
C GLY A 547 -26.58 -32.65 13.84
N ASP A 548 -27.79 -32.66 14.40
CA ASP A 548 -28.08 -33.31 15.69
C ASP A 548 -27.84 -34.84 15.68
N ASP A 549 -27.88 -35.46 14.51
CA ASP A 549 -27.66 -36.89 14.28
C ASP A 549 -26.17 -37.27 14.11
N LEU A 550 -25.24 -36.32 14.29
CA LEU A 550 -23.80 -36.47 14.05
C LEU A 550 -23.46 -36.87 12.61
N ARG A 551 -24.37 -36.65 11.65
CA ARG A 551 -24.07 -36.79 10.22
C ARG A 551 -23.53 -35.47 9.68
N THR A 552 -22.42 -35.57 8.95
CA THR A 552 -21.81 -34.43 8.28
C THR A 552 -22.77 -33.90 7.21
N ILE A 553 -23.00 -32.60 7.23
CA ILE A 553 -23.79 -31.90 6.21
C ILE A 553 -22.95 -31.91 4.92
N PRO A 554 -23.46 -32.46 3.80
CA PRO A 554 -22.69 -32.61 2.58
C PRO A 554 -22.43 -31.24 1.91
N GLU A 555 -21.25 -31.08 1.32
CA GLU A 555 -20.85 -29.84 0.63
C GLU A 555 -21.66 -29.58 -0.65
N LYS A 556 -22.23 -30.61 -1.27
CA LYS A 556 -23.10 -30.53 -2.45
C LYS A 556 -24.45 -31.21 -2.14
N PRO A 557 -25.57 -30.68 -2.66
CA PRO A 557 -26.89 -31.27 -2.48
C PRO A 557 -27.01 -32.68 -3.08
#